data_AF-A0A0B7BLF5-F1
#
_entry.id   AF-A0A0B7BLF5-F1
#
_cell.length_a   1.000
_cell.length_b   1.000
_cell.length_c   1.000
_cell.angle_alpha   90.00
_cell.angle_beta   90.00
_cell.angle_gamma   90.00
#
_symmetry.space_group_name_H-M   'P 1'
#
loop_
_entity.id
_entity.type
_entity.pdbx_description
1 polymer ?
#
loop_
_entity_poly.entity_id
_entity_poly.type
_entity_poly.pdbx_seq_one_letter_code
_entity_poly.pdbx_strand_id
1 'polypeptide(L)'
;VRSCFEKANGRPEIEASHFLEWLKLEPQSLVWLPVLHRLAAAETAKHQAKCNVCKDFPIVGFRYRCLKCFNFDICQNCFFSGRTSKGHKLTHPMQEYCTTVSHLFSNCQSL
;
A
#
# COMPACT_ATOMS: atom_id res chain seq x y z
N VAL A 1 0.39 -9.30 -19.71
CA VAL A 1 -0.97 -9.82 -19.99
C VAL A 1 -1.00 -10.73 -21.22
N ARG A 2 -0.47 -10.32 -22.39
CA ARG A 2 -0.43 -11.19 -23.59
C ARG A 2 0.26 -12.54 -23.40
N SER A 3 1.23 -12.62 -22.48
CA SER A 3 1.91 -13.88 -22.11
C SER A 3 0.99 -14.95 -21.54
N CYS A 4 -0.21 -14.61 -21.07
CA CYS A 4 -1.20 -15.59 -20.63
C CYS A 4 -1.75 -16.45 -21.79
N PHE A 5 -1.72 -15.94 -23.02
CA PHE A 5 -2.22 -16.63 -24.21
C PHE A 5 -1.16 -17.53 -24.85
N GLU A 6 0.11 -17.43 -24.43
CA GLU A 6 1.19 -18.31 -24.92
C GLU A 6 0.89 -19.78 -24.58
N LYS A 7 0.22 -20.03 -23.45
CA LYS A 7 -0.23 -21.36 -23.03
C LYS A 7 -1.43 -21.91 -23.82
N ALA A 8 -2.11 -21.06 -24.59
CA ALA A 8 -3.29 -21.43 -25.37
C ALA A 8 -2.98 -21.73 -26.85
N ASN A 9 -1.70 -21.99 -27.18
CA ASN A 9 -1.24 -22.31 -28.54
C ASN A 9 -1.70 -21.30 -29.60
N GLY A 10 -1.70 -20.01 -29.25
CA GLY A 10 -2.05 -18.94 -30.19
C GLY A 10 -3.55 -18.73 -30.42
N ARG A 11 -4.42 -19.38 -29.64
CA ARG A 11 -5.86 -19.09 -29.65
C ARG A 11 -6.15 -17.74 -28.98
N PRO A 12 -7.16 -16.99 -29.46
CA PRO A 12 -7.58 -15.71 -28.86
C PRO A 12 -8.33 -15.88 -27.53
N GLU A 13 -8.63 -17.12 -27.13
CA GLU A 13 -9.40 -17.48 -25.95
C GLU A 13 -8.62 -18.48 -25.11
N ILE A 14 -8.74 -18.37 -23.79
CA ILE A 14 -8.11 -19.29 -22.82
C ILE A 14 -9.16 -19.82 -21.86
N GLU A 15 -9.01 -21.07 -21.45
CA GLU A 15 -9.78 -21.64 -20.34
C GLU A 15 -9.22 -21.19 -18.98
N ALA A 16 -10.04 -21.31 -17.93
CA ALA A 16 -9.64 -20.96 -16.56
C ALA A 16 -8.40 -21.75 -16.07
N SER A 17 -8.25 -23.00 -16.50
CA SER A 17 -7.08 -23.86 -16.21
C SER A 17 -5.77 -23.23 -16.71
N HIS A 18 -5.73 -22.82 -17.98
CA HIS A 18 -4.57 -22.17 -18.60
C HIS A 18 -4.22 -20.85 -17.90
N PHE A 19 -5.25 -20.05 -17.54
CA PHE A 19 -5.05 -18.83 -16.76
C PHE A 19 -4.44 -19.12 -15.38
N LEU A 20 -4.94 -20.12 -14.66
CA LEU A 20 -4.42 -20.51 -13.34
C LEU A 20 -2.99 -21.05 -13.42
N GLU A 21 -2.65 -21.81 -14.47
CA GLU A 21 -1.27 -22.24 -14.70
C GLU A 21 -0.33 -21.06 -15.00
N TRP A 22 -0.76 -20.12 -15.83
CA TRP A 22 -0.01 -18.89 -16.07
C TRP A 22 0.14 -18.06 -14.78
N LEU A 23 -0.90 -17.97 -13.96
CA LEU A 23 -0.88 -17.25 -12.68
C LEU A 23 0.17 -17.82 -11.73
N LYS A 24 0.32 -19.15 -11.67
CA LYS A 24 1.32 -19.86 -10.85
C LYS A 24 2.77 -19.56 -11.26
N LEU A 25 3.00 -19.03 -12.46
CA LEU A 25 4.32 -18.61 -12.93
C LEU A 25 4.71 -17.20 -12.46
N GLU A 26 3.94 -16.59 -11.55
CA GLU A 26 4.18 -15.27 -10.99
C GLU A 26 4.50 -14.19 -12.05
N PRO A 27 3.61 -14.00 -13.04
CA PRO A 27 3.86 -13.08 -14.14
C PRO A 27 4.05 -11.66 -13.63
N GLN A 28 4.92 -10.90 -14.30
CA GLN A 28 5.28 -9.52 -13.95
C GLN A 28 4.07 -8.58 -13.76
N SER A 29 2.95 -8.85 -14.42
CA SER A 29 1.72 -8.07 -14.23
C SER A 29 1.07 -8.22 -12.85
N LEU A 30 1.34 -9.30 -12.11
CA LEU A 30 0.82 -9.52 -10.75
C LEU A 30 1.68 -8.87 -9.66
N VAL A 31 2.91 -8.48 -9.98
CA VAL A 31 3.81 -7.82 -9.01
C VAL A 31 3.17 -6.54 -8.44
N TRP A 32 2.29 -5.89 -9.21
CA TRP A 32 1.56 -4.70 -8.78
C TRP A 32 0.30 -4.98 -7.96
N LEU A 33 -0.23 -6.22 -7.96
CA LEU A 33 -1.49 -6.53 -7.27
C LEU A 33 -1.46 -6.17 -5.77
N PRO A 34 -0.40 -6.54 -5.01
CA PRO A 34 -0.30 -6.15 -3.61
C PRO A 34 -0.27 -4.62 -3.41
N VAL A 35 0.43 -3.89 -4.28
CA VAL A 35 0.49 -2.42 -4.24
C VAL A 35 -0.89 -1.82 -4.49
N LEU A 36 -1.59 -2.29 -5.53
CA LEU A 36 -2.94 -1.85 -5.87
C LEU A 36 -3.93 -2.12 -4.74
N HIS A 37 -3.84 -3.29 -4.11
CA HIS A 37 -4.66 -3.62 -2.94
C HIS A 37 -4.42 -2.64 -1.78
N ARG A 38 -3.16 -2.30 -1.48
CA ARG A 38 -2.85 -1.30 -0.44
C ARG A 38 -3.39 0.09 -0.78
N LEU A 39 -3.25 0.52 -2.04
CA LEU A 39 -3.77 1.81 -2.52
C LEU A 39 -5.29 1.88 -2.38
N ALA A 40 -6.00 0.85 -2.84
CA ALA A 40 -7.45 0.76 -2.76
C ALA A 40 -7.95 0.76 -1.31
N ALA A 41 -7.26 0.03 -0.41
CA ALA A 41 -7.59 0.02 1.01
C ALA A 41 -7.42 1.41 1.65
N ALA A 42 -6.35 2.13 1.30
CA ALA A 42 -6.05 3.44 1.88
C ALA A 42 -6.96 4.55 1.37
N GLU A 43 -7.42 4.51 0.12
CA GLU A 43 -8.15 5.58 -0.54
C GLU A 43 -9.31 6.16 0.29
N THR A 44 -10.05 5.29 0.98
CA THR A 44 -11.21 5.69 1.79
C THR A 44 -10.97 5.61 3.30
N ALA A 45 -9.77 5.21 3.72
CA ALA A 45 -9.42 5.08 5.13
C ALA A 45 -9.40 6.46 5.81
N LYS A 46 -10.14 6.59 6.92
CA LYS A 46 -10.18 7.80 7.76
C LYS A 46 -9.64 7.49 9.15
N HIS A 47 -8.45 7.99 9.44
CA HIS A 47 -7.81 7.78 10.73
C HIS A 47 -8.11 8.94 11.69
N GLN A 48 -8.52 8.62 12.91
CA GLN A 48 -8.66 9.57 14.03
C GLN A 48 -7.29 10.02 14.55
N ALA A 49 -6.50 10.63 13.67
CA ALA A 49 -5.14 11.09 13.90
C ALA A 49 -4.92 12.41 13.18
N LYS A 50 -4.09 13.27 13.75
CA LYS A 50 -3.73 14.58 13.20
C LYS A 50 -2.32 14.54 12.66
N CYS A 51 -2.11 15.04 11.45
CA CYS A 51 -0.77 15.12 10.89
C CYS A 51 0.09 16.09 11.72
N ASN A 52 1.23 15.63 12.23
CA ASN A 52 2.14 16.44 13.03
C ASN A 52 2.85 17.53 12.21
N VAL A 53 2.84 17.43 10.87
CA VAL A 53 3.44 18.40 9.94
C VAL A 53 2.41 19.44 9.47
N CYS A 54 1.48 19.07 8.57
CA CYS A 54 0.49 20.01 7.99
C CYS A 54 -0.71 20.31 8.89
N LYS A 55 -0.89 19.58 9.99
CA LYS A 55 -2.00 19.74 10.95
C LYS A 55 -3.38 19.29 10.43
N ASP A 56 -3.47 18.66 9.26
CA ASP A 56 -4.72 18.08 8.77
C ASP A 56 -5.26 17.02 9.73
N PHE A 57 -6.59 17.03 9.90
CA PHE A 57 -7.35 16.10 10.73
C PHE A 57 -8.78 15.96 10.15
N PRO A 58 -9.32 14.74 10.04
CA PRO A 58 -8.64 13.46 10.19
C PRO A 58 -7.64 13.21 9.06
N ILE A 59 -6.64 12.34 9.27
CA ILE A 59 -5.81 11.86 8.16
C ILE A 59 -6.66 10.92 7.29
N VAL A 60 -6.80 11.26 6.01
CA VAL A 60 -7.44 10.45 4.98
C VAL A 60 -6.37 9.89 4.04
N GLY A 61 -6.50 8.64 3.59
CA GLY A 61 -5.44 7.95 2.85
C GLY A 61 -4.48 7.24 3.79
N PHE A 62 -3.22 7.06 3.36
CA PHE A 62 -2.21 6.46 4.23
C PHE A 62 -1.88 7.35 5.43
N ARG A 63 -1.76 6.68 6.58
CA ARG A 63 -1.18 7.24 7.80
C ARG A 63 0.19 6.61 8.04
N TYR A 64 1.20 7.44 8.26
CA TYR A 64 2.54 7.01 8.63
C TYR A 64 2.86 7.41 10.07
N ARG A 65 3.09 6.42 10.94
CA ARG A 65 3.50 6.65 12.32
C ARG A 65 4.99 6.43 12.49
N CYS A 66 5.67 7.37 13.12
CA CYS A 66 7.07 7.18 13.48
C CYS A 66 7.19 6.21 14.65
N LEU A 67 8.07 5.21 14.53
CA LEU A 67 8.33 4.24 15.59
C LEU A 67 9.36 4.73 16.63
N LYS A 68 10.01 5.88 16.39
CA LYS A 68 10.96 6.51 17.32
C LYS A 68 10.42 7.76 18.00
N CYS A 69 9.57 8.52 17.33
CA CYS A 69 9.00 9.75 17.88
C CYS A 69 7.68 9.47 18.59
N PHE A 70 7.53 9.96 19.81
CA PHE A 70 6.31 9.77 20.60
C PHE A 70 5.10 10.43 19.92
N ASN A 71 4.05 9.63 19.64
CA ASN A 71 2.79 10.09 19.04
C ASN A 71 2.99 11.01 17.83
N PHE A 72 3.86 10.59 16.91
CA PHE A 72 4.16 11.34 15.70
C PHE A 72 3.57 10.63 14.47
N ASP A 73 2.49 11.21 13.96
CA ASP A 73 1.78 10.74 12.78
C ASP A 73 1.94 11.75 11.64
N ILE A 74 2.06 11.25 10.41
CA ILE A 74 2.21 12.04 9.20
C ILE A 74 1.22 11.53 8.16
N CYS A 75 0.56 12.43 7.42
CA CYS A 75 -0.25 12.04 6.27
C CYS A 75 0.61 11.66 5.06
N GLN A 76 0.02 10.92 4.12
CA GLN A 76 0.62 10.55 2.83
C GLN A 76 1.37 11.71 2.15
N ASN A 77 0.73 12.86 2.01
CA ASN A 77 1.32 14.01 1.30
C ASN A 77 2.59 14.52 1.97
N CYS A 78 2.59 14.62 3.30
CA CYS A 78 3.76 15.10 4.04
C CYS A 78 4.89 14.05 4.04
N PHE A 79 4.56 12.76 4.09
CA PHE A 79 5.54 11.68 4.02
C PHE A 79 6.25 11.67 2.67
N PHE A 80 5.52 11.61 1.55
CA PHE A 80 6.11 11.58 0.21
C PHE A 80 6.81 12.89 -0.19
N SER A 81 6.36 14.02 0.34
CA SER A 81 7.06 15.31 0.15
C SER A 81 8.31 15.46 1.03
N GLY A 82 8.62 14.48 1.89
CA GLY A 82 9.79 14.55 2.78
C GLY A 82 9.73 15.67 3.82
N ARG A 83 8.53 16.12 4.22
CA ARG A 83 8.39 17.22 5.18
C ARG A 83 8.62 16.73 6.61
N THR A 84 9.36 17.51 7.40
CA THR A 84 9.72 17.16 8.79
C THR A 84 9.24 18.22 9.79
N SER A 85 9.10 17.84 11.06
CA SER A 85 8.73 18.75 12.16
C SER A 85 9.18 18.18 13.51
N LYS A 86 9.30 19.02 14.55
CA LYS A 86 9.57 18.63 15.95
C LYS A 86 10.74 17.65 16.13
N GLY A 87 11.84 17.83 15.38
CA GLY A 87 13.02 16.96 15.47
C GLY A 87 12.86 15.56 14.87
N HIS A 88 11.76 15.28 14.17
CA HIS A 88 11.62 14.09 13.35
C HIS A 88 12.63 14.10 12.20
N LYS A 89 13.27 12.95 11.93
CA LYS A 89 14.21 12.75 10.82
C LYS A 89 13.62 11.75 9.84
N LEU A 90 13.84 11.97 8.54
CA LEU A 90 13.41 11.06 7.47
C LEU A 90 14.02 9.66 7.57
N THR A 91 15.12 9.51 8.32
CA THR A 91 15.77 8.23 8.60
C THR A 91 15.10 7.43 9.73
N HIS A 92 14.09 7.99 10.39
CA HIS A 92 13.37 7.24 11.41
C HIS A 92 12.48 6.18 10.75
N PRO A 93 12.42 4.96 11.29
CA PRO A 93 11.50 3.93 10.80
C PRO A 93 10.05 4.39 10.98
N MET A 94 9.26 4.21 9.92
CA MET A 94 7.85 4.58 9.84
C MET A 94 7.01 3.32 9.64
N GLN A 95 5.88 3.24 10.34
CA GLN A 95 4.86 2.23 10.12
C GLN A 95 3.72 2.83 9.30
N GLU A 96 3.39 2.19 8.18
CA GLU A 96 2.26 2.53 7.33
C GLU A 96 0.97 1.88 7.85
N TYR A 97 -0.12 2.64 7.82
CA TYR A 97 -1.48 2.15 8.04
C TYR A 97 -2.33 2.52 6.83
N CYS A 98 -2.92 1.48 6.24
CA CYS A 98 -3.79 1.54 5.06
C CYS A 98 -5.27 1.38 5.42
N THR A 99 -5.63 1.02 6.67
CA THR A 99 -7.01 0.79 7.13
C THR A 99 -7.26 1.33 8.53
N THR A 100 -8.53 1.54 8.89
CA THR A 100 -8.94 2.13 10.18
C THR A 100 -8.93 1.12 11.34
N VAL A 101 -8.97 -0.18 11.04
CA VAL A 101 -8.99 -1.25 12.04
C VAL A 101 -7.58 -1.80 12.21
N SER A 102 -6.95 -1.50 13.35
CA SER A 102 -5.55 -1.79 13.62
C SER A 102 -5.22 -3.29 13.88
N HIS A 103 -6.19 -4.21 13.84
CA HIS A 103 -5.97 -5.60 14.30
C HIS A 103 -6.47 -6.74 13.40
N LEU A 104 -7.23 -6.50 12.32
CA LEU A 104 -7.78 -7.61 11.51
C LEU A 104 -7.13 -7.80 10.13
N PHE A 105 -6.28 -6.87 9.68
CA PHE A 105 -5.56 -6.99 8.41
C PHE A 105 -4.12 -6.46 8.51
N SER A 106 -3.36 -6.97 9.47
CA SER A 106 -1.94 -6.66 9.71
C SER A 106 -0.99 -6.97 8.53
N ASN A 107 -1.50 -7.37 7.36
CA ASN A 107 -0.71 -7.80 6.20
C ASN A 107 -0.50 -6.71 5.14
N CYS A 108 -0.64 -5.42 5.48
CA CYS A 108 -0.11 -4.33 4.64
C CYS A 108 1.42 -4.16 4.80
N GLN A 109 2.12 -5.01 5.57
CA GLN A 109 3.57 -5.02 5.66
C GLN A 109 4.19 -6.05 4.70
N SER A 110 4.89 -5.51 3.70
CA SER A 110 6.08 -6.09 3.07
C SER A 110 5.90 -7.32 2.15
N LEU A 111 6.01 -7.07 0.84
CA LEU A 111 7.00 -7.76 0.00
C LEU A 111 8.14 -6.77 -0.23
#